data_AF-A0A2U1VCD0-F1
#
_entry.id   AF-A0A2U1VCD0-F1
#
_cell.length_a   1.000
_cell.length_b   1.000
_cell.length_c   1.000
_cell.angle_alpha   90.00
_cell.angle_beta   90.00
_cell.angle_gamma   90.00
#
_symmetry.space_group_name_H-M   'P 1'
#
loop_
_entity.id
_entity.type
_entity.pdbx_description
1 polymer ?
#
loop_
_entity_poly.entity_id
_entity_poly.type
_entity_poly.pdbx_seq_one_letter_code
_entity_poly.pdbx_strand_id
1 'polypeptide(L)'
;MNGMISDDLREELAAIGRFLTQMETNRRQHPTRVLATRLLQVERKLPPALRRESLIAQVASMIFDGQLDPLTETTILRMAWASTVRTLAKNYGFQVVAGTPESNSKAA
;
A
#
# COMPACT_ATOMS: atom_id res chain seq x y z
N MET A 1 -20.40 9.59 -14.37
CA MET A 1 -19.60 8.41 -14.82
C MET A 1 -19.08 7.74 -13.56
N ASN A 2 -19.60 6.56 -13.21
CA ASN A 2 -19.03 5.75 -12.11
C ASN A 2 -17.69 5.19 -12.62
N GLY A 3 -16.60 5.88 -12.32
CA GLY A 3 -15.26 5.46 -12.74
C GLY A 3 -14.88 4.18 -12.00
N MET A 4 -14.81 3.06 -12.68
CA MET A 4 -14.20 1.86 -12.11
C MET A 4 -12.69 2.01 -12.14
N ILE A 5 -12.02 1.66 -11.04
CA ILE A 5 -10.56 1.49 -11.04
C ILE A 5 -10.20 0.22 -11.82
N SER A 6 -9.03 0.18 -12.46
CA SER A 6 -8.59 -1.00 -13.21
C SER A 6 -8.30 -2.20 -12.30
N ASP A 7 -8.52 -3.41 -12.80
CA ASP A 7 -8.20 -4.65 -12.08
C ASP A 7 -6.70 -4.78 -11.78
N ASP A 8 -5.86 -4.29 -12.69
CA ASP A 8 -4.40 -4.20 -12.51
C ASP A 8 -4.02 -3.30 -11.31
N LEU A 9 -4.67 -2.15 -11.15
CA LEU A 9 -4.44 -1.28 -9.99
C LEU A 9 -4.89 -1.95 -8.68
N ARG A 10 -6.02 -2.66 -8.73
CA ARG A 10 -6.55 -3.43 -7.59
C ARG A 10 -5.57 -4.52 -7.16
N GLU A 11 -5.09 -5.32 -8.11
CA GLU A 11 -4.18 -6.43 -7.81
C GLU A 11 -2.84 -5.94 -7.28
N GLU A 12 -2.30 -4.86 -7.85
CA GLU A 12 -1.05 -4.27 -7.37
C GLU A 12 -1.17 -3.74 -5.94
N LEU A 13 -2.27 -3.07 -5.60
CA LEU A 13 -2.56 -2.62 -4.23
C LEU A 13 -2.71 -3.80 -3.26
N ALA A 14 -3.38 -4.88 -3.68
CA ALA A 14 -3.52 -6.08 -2.86
C ALA A 14 -2.17 -6.77 -2.64
N ALA A 15 -1.32 -6.86 -3.68
CA ALA A 15 0.01 -7.42 -3.59
C ALA A 15 0.91 -6.63 -2.63
N ILE A 16 0.87 -5.29 -2.68
CA ILE A 16 1.60 -4.43 -1.74
C ILE A 16 1.09 -4.65 -0.31
N GLY A 17 -0.23 -4.74 -0.09
CA GLY A 17 -0.81 -5.01 1.23
C GLY A 17 -0.37 -6.36 1.82
N ARG A 18 -0.35 -7.42 1.00
CA ARG A 18 0.17 -8.74 1.40
C ARG A 18 1.64 -8.67 1.79
N PHE A 19 2.44 -7.96 1.01
CA PHE A 19 3.87 -7.80 1.27
C PHE A 19 4.14 -7.03 2.57
N LEU A 20 3.42 -5.93 2.80
CA LEU A 20 3.51 -5.15 4.05
C LEU A 20 3.15 -6.01 5.28
N THR A 21 2.12 -6.85 5.15
CA THR A 21 1.70 -7.80 6.21
C THR A 21 2.79 -8.85 6.47
N GLN A 22 3.45 -9.34 5.41
CA GLN A 22 4.56 -10.29 5.53
C GLN A 22 5.79 -9.66 6.19
N MET A 23 6.09 -8.38 5.92
CA MET A 23 7.21 -7.67 6.55
C MET A 23 7.02 -7.45 8.05
N GLU A 24 5.78 -7.28 8.52
CA GLU A 24 5.50 -7.18 9.95
C GLU A 24 5.74 -8.50 10.68
N THR A 25 5.42 -9.62 10.02
CA THR A 25 5.61 -10.95 10.59
C THR A 25 7.06 -11.44 10.47
N ASN A 26 7.80 -11.02 9.42
CA ASN A 26 9.21 -11.36 9.20
C ASN A 26 10.13 -10.14 9.29
N ARG A 27 10.82 -9.98 10.42
CA ARG A 27 11.81 -8.89 10.67
C ARG A 27 13.14 -9.03 9.92
N ARG A 28 13.22 -9.88 8.90
CA ARG A 28 14.47 -10.12 8.14
C ARG A 28 14.40 -9.38 6.82
N GLN A 29 15.24 -8.35 6.70
CA GLN A 29 15.43 -7.46 5.54
C GLN A 29 14.12 -6.89 4.95
N HIS A 30 13.96 -5.59 5.12
CA HIS A 30 12.81 -4.85 4.63
C HIS A 30 13.15 -4.24 3.26
N PRO A 31 12.67 -4.75 2.10
CA PRO A 31 12.94 -4.13 0.81
C PRO A 31 12.02 -2.92 0.59
N THR A 32 12.07 -1.97 1.52
CA THR A 32 11.26 -0.75 1.59
C THR A 32 11.39 0.09 0.33
N ARG A 33 12.60 0.17 -0.26
CA ARG A 33 12.83 0.84 -1.55
C ARG A 33 12.09 0.20 -2.73
N VAL A 34 12.02 -1.13 -2.77
CA VAL A 34 11.26 -1.85 -3.81
C VAL A 34 9.77 -1.55 -3.64
N LEU A 35 9.25 -1.59 -2.40
CA LEU A 35 7.87 -1.23 -2.12
C LEU A 35 7.55 0.23 -2.43
N ALA A 36 8.43 1.16 -2.07
CA ALA A 36 8.27 2.58 -2.38
C ALA A 36 8.17 2.80 -3.90
N THR A 37 9.00 2.09 -4.67
CA THR A 37 8.95 2.10 -6.14
C THR A 37 7.61 1.57 -6.67
N ARG A 38 7.12 0.46 -6.12
CA ARG A 38 5.82 -0.11 -6.51
C ARG A 38 4.66 0.82 -6.17
N LEU A 39 4.68 1.46 -4.99
CA LEU A 39 3.69 2.47 -4.63
C LEU A 39 3.73 3.68 -5.58
N LEU A 40 4.91 4.16 -6.00
CA LEU A 40 5.00 5.21 -7.01
C LEU A 40 4.38 4.79 -8.36
N GLN A 41 4.51 3.52 -8.74
CA GLN A 41 3.85 3.00 -9.95
C GLN A 41 2.33 2.98 -9.80
N VAL A 42 1.82 2.59 -8.63
CA VAL A 42 0.40 2.70 -8.27
C VAL A 42 -0.08 4.15 -8.36
N GLU A 43 0.67 5.09 -7.79
CA GLU A 43 0.34 6.51 -7.80
C GLU A 43 0.20 7.09 -9.23
N ARG A 44 1.04 6.63 -10.15
CA ARG A 44 0.95 7.00 -11.58
C ARG A 44 -0.31 6.47 -12.27
N LYS A 45 -0.87 5.35 -11.77
CA LYS A 45 -2.12 4.77 -12.26
C LYS A 45 -3.36 5.38 -11.58
N LEU A 46 -3.19 6.15 -10.50
CA LEU A 46 -4.30 6.86 -9.85
C LEU A 46 -4.87 7.98 -10.74
N PRO A 47 -6.19 8.23 -10.67
CA PRO A 47 -6.80 9.43 -11.23
C PRO A 47 -6.08 10.71 -10.74
N PRO A 48 -5.87 11.73 -11.59
CA PRO A 48 -5.11 12.92 -11.22
C PRO A 48 -5.60 13.64 -9.96
N ALA A 49 -6.92 13.64 -9.73
CA ALA A 49 -7.53 14.23 -8.54
C ALA A 49 -7.06 13.52 -7.25
N LEU A 50 -6.95 12.19 -7.28
CA LEU A 50 -6.59 11.39 -6.11
C LEU A 50 -5.08 11.33 -5.86
N ARG A 51 -4.27 11.56 -6.91
CA ARG A 51 -2.81 11.65 -6.79
C ARG A 51 -2.38 12.78 -5.85
N ARG A 52 -3.12 13.89 -5.82
CA ARG A 52 -2.82 15.05 -4.94
C ARG A 52 -3.16 14.80 -3.48
N GLU A 53 -4.07 13.85 -3.21
CA GLU A 53 -4.47 13.45 -1.86
C GLU A 53 -3.60 12.31 -1.31
N SER A 54 -2.81 11.67 -2.18
CA SER A 54 -1.87 10.61 -1.86
C SER A 54 -0.63 11.17 -1.16
N LEU A 55 -0.13 10.45 -0.15
CA LEU A 55 1.15 10.72 0.51
C LEU A 55 2.31 9.94 -0.12
N ILE A 56 2.07 9.17 -1.19
CA ILE A 56 3.03 8.22 -1.74
C ILE A 56 4.34 8.91 -2.16
N ALA A 57 4.27 10.00 -2.93
CA ALA A 57 5.46 10.70 -3.39
C ALA A 57 6.35 11.20 -2.23
N GLN A 58 5.74 11.74 -1.19
CA GLN A 58 6.45 12.25 0.00
C GLN A 58 7.10 11.12 0.79
N VAL A 59 6.38 10.03 0.99
CA VAL A 59 6.89 8.83 1.67
C VAL A 59 8.03 8.18 0.89
N ALA A 60 7.89 8.08 -0.43
CA ALA A 60 8.95 7.54 -1.28
C ALA A 60 10.24 8.38 -1.19
N SER A 61 10.13 9.71 -1.17
CA SER A 61 11.30 10.60 -0.98
C SER A 61 12.01 10.28 0.32
N MET A 62 11.30 10.26 1.45
CA MET A 62 11.91 10.00 2.77
C MET A 62 12.69 8.68 2.83
N ILE A 63 12.21 7.64 2.14
CA ILE A 63 12.84 6.32 2.07
C ILE A 63 14.06 6.34 1.14
N PHE A 64 13.96 6.97 -0.04
CA PHE A 64 15.08 7.04 -0.97
C PHE A 64 16.22 7.93 -0.44
N ASP A 65 15.87 8.99 0.27
CA ASP A 65 16.79 9.92 0.93
C ASP A 65 17.42 9.33 2.21
N GLY A 66 17.00 8.13 2.62
CA GLY A 66 17.56 7.41 3.77
C GLY A 66 17.36 8.11 5.11
N GLN A 67 16.28 8.89 5.25
CA GLN A 67 16.01 9.74 6.41
C GLN A 67 15.42 8.97 7.61
N LEU A 68 15.14 7.69 7.45
CA LEU A 68 14.33 6.89 8.38
C LEU A 68 15.05 5.58 8.72
N ASP A 69 14.84 5.10 9.95
CA ASP A 69 15.24 3.74 10.30
C ASP A 69 14.30 2.70 9.63
N PRO A 70 14.73 1.45 9.42
CA PRO A 70 13.96 0.45 8.67
C PRO A 70 12.56 0.12 9.23
N LEU A 71 12.37 0.22 10.55
CA LEU A 71 11.06 -0.03 11.17
C LEU A 71 10.12 1.15 10.89
N THR A 72 10.64 2.36 10.96
CA THR A 72 9.91 3.58 10.60
C THR A 72 9.57 3.60 9.11
N GLU A 73 10.49 3.22 8.22
CA GLU A 73 10.21 3.10 6.77
C GLU A 73 9.02 2.18 6.50
N THR A 74 8.98 1.01 7.13
CA THR A 74 7.88 0.04 6.97
C THR A 74 6.56 0.62 7.45
N THR A 75 6.56 1.30 8.60
CA THR A 75 5.36 1.91 9.19
C THR A 75 4.81 3.02 8.29
N ILE A 76 5.68 3.91 7.82
CA ILE A 76 5.28 5.03 6.97
C ILE A 76 4.80 4.54 5.59
N LEU A 77 5.42 3.50 5.01
CA LEU A 77 4.92 2.85 3.79
C LEU A 77 3.51 2.31 3.97
N ARG A 78 3.23 1.68 5.12
CA ARG A 78 1.89 1.17 5.42
C ARG A 78 0.87 2.28 5.52
N MET A 79 1.22 3.42 6.13
CA MET A 79 0.35 4.59 6.20
C MET A 79 0.04 5.16 4.80
N ALA A 80 1.05 5.27 3.93
CA ALA A 80 0.84 5.74 2.55
C ALA A 80 -0.08 4.80 1.76
N TRP A 81 0.15 3.49 1.85
CA TRP A 81 -0.69 2.47 1.23
C TRP A 81 -2.13 2.54 1.76
N ALA A 82 -2.32 2.54 3.07
CA ALA A 82 -3.66 2.57 3.69
C ALA A 82 -4.43 3.85 3.35
N SER A 83 -3.74 5.00 3.32
CA SER A 83 -4.31 6.27 2.86
C SER A 83 -4.82 6.16 1.43
N THR A 84 -4.02 5.56 0.54
CA THR A 84 -4.38 5.38 -0.88
C THR A 84 -5.60 4.48 -1.04
N VAL A 85 -5.62 3.35 -0.33
CA VAL A 85 -6.77 2.43 -0.33
C VAL A 85 -8.03 3.13 0.19
N ARG A 86 -7.93 3.89 1.29
CA ARG A 86 -9.07 4.63 1.86
C ARG A 86 -9.60 5.69 0.89
N THR A 87 -8.72 6.41 0.21
CA THR A 87 -9.12 7.40 -0.81
C THR A 87 -9.84 6.74 -1.98
N LEU A 88 -9.36 5.59 -2.46
CA LEU A 88 -10.05 4.83 -3.50
C LEU A 88 -11.39 4.26 -3.02
N ALA A 89 -11.45 3.76 -1.79
CA ALA A 89 -12.68 3.24 -1.18
C ALA A 89 -13.77 4.32 -1.12
N LYS A 90 -13.41 5.52 -0.65
CA LYS A 90 -14.32 6.67 -0.54
C LYS A 90 -14.86 7.11 -1.90
N ASN A 91 -14.03 7.11 -2.94
CA ASN A 91 -14.40 7.66 -4.24
C ASN A 91 -15.04 6.64 -5.19
N TYR A 92 -14.75 5.35 -5.02
CA TYR A 92 -15.13 4.30 -5.97
C TYR A 92 -15.77 3.05 -5.35
N GLY A 93 -16.04 3.05 -4.04
CA GLY A 93 -16.60 1.88 -3.34
C GLY A 93 -15.64 0.70 -3.27
N PHE A 94 -14.34 0.96 -3.45
CA PHE A 94 -13.32 -0.08 -3.51
C PHE A 94 -12.96 -0.60 -2.13
N GLN A 95 -13.12 -1.91 -1.90
CA GLN A 95 -12.56 -2.58 -0.73
C GLN A 95 -11.38 -3.45 -1.16
N VAL A 96 -10.17 -3.09 -0.70
CA VAL A 96 -9.06 -4.05 -0.70
C VAL A 96 -9.29 -4.97 0.48
N VAL A 97 -9.54 -6.25 0.21
CA VAL A 97 -9.45 -7.27 1.24
C VAL A 97 -7.97 -7.39 1.59
N ALA A 98 -7.50 -6.57 2.54
CA ALA A 98 -6.29 -6.89 3.27
C ALA A 98 -6.54 -8.27 3.85
N GLY A 99 -5.82 -9.28 3.34
CA GLY A 99 -6.09 -10.68 3.65
C GLY A 99 -6.38 -10.82 5.14
N THR A 100 -7.62 -11.20 5.45
CA THR A 100 -7.94 -11.75 6.77
C THR A 100 -6.86 -12.78 7.05
N PRO A 101 -6.10 -12.67 8.16
CA PRO A 101 -5.29 -13.79 8.58
C PRO A 101 -6.26 -14.97 8.64
N GLU A 102 -5.95 -16.04 7.89
CA GLU A 102 -6.78 -17.24 7.88
C GLU A 102 -7.18 -17.54 9.32
N SER A 103 -8.48 -17.58 9.55
CA SER A 103 -9.03 -18.15 10.77
C SER A 103 -8.70 -19.64 10.75
N ASN A 104 -7.45 -19.99 11.04
CA ASN A 104 -7.07 -21.26 11.64
C ASN A 104 -7.50 -21.23 13.12
N SER A 105 -8.78 -20.96 13.34
CA SER A 105 -9.46 -21.34 14.57
C SER A 105 -10.16 -22.65 14.26
N LYS A 106 -9.43 -23.73 14.55
CA LYS A 106 -9.91 -25.05 14.98
C LYS A 106 -11.39 -25.33 14.68
N ALA A 107 -11.64 -26.20 13.70
CA ALA A 107 -12.67 -27.20 13.88
C ALA A 107 -12.03 -28.33 14.72
N ALA A 108 -12.21 -28.23 16.03
CA ALA A 108 -12.10 -29.33 16.98
C ALA A 108 -13.51 -29.80 17.30
#